data_AF-A0A7W6QAH2-F1
#
_entry.id   AF-A0A7W6QAH2-F1
#
_cell.length_a   1.000
_cell.length_b   1.000
_cell.length_c   1.000
_cell.angle_alpha   90.00
_cell.angle_beta   90.00
_cell.angle_gamma   90.00
#
_symmetry.space_group_name_H-M   'P 1'
#
loop_
_entity.id
_entity.type
_entity.pdbx_description
1 polymer ?
#
loop_
_entity_poly.entity_id
_entity_poly.type
_entity_poly.pdbx_seq_one_letter_code
_entity_poly.pdbx_strand_id
1 'polypeptide(L)'
;MRFTPSIFGQLIESLDRRQFQAIVDRHDGDAYDKCFKSWDHLVALIYAQFGAAGSLRALEAGWNANAQHHYHLGCGRLQRSTLSDANRRRPAGIFAETFALLASQLGRKMRREGTAMLRLIDSTPIPLGKLCDWAKSNGRIRGMKV
;
A
#
# COMPACT_ATOMS: atom_id res chain seq x y z
N MET A 1 -2.31 -6.54 32.09
CA MET A 1 -1.62 -5.39 31.45
C MET A 1 -2.58 -4.72 30.49
N ARG A 2 -2.69 -3.39 30.52
CA ARG A 2 -3.53 -2.61 29.60
C ARG A 2 -2.83 -2.58 28.23
N PHE A 3 -3.55 -2.87 27.15
CA PHE A 3 -2.99 -2.79 25.80
C PHE A 3 -2.64 -1.34 25.47
N THR A 4 -1.43 -1.11 24.97
CA THR A 4 -1.00 0.17 24.41
C THR A 4 -0.78 -0.02 22.90
N PRO A 5 -1.50 0.73 22.04
CA PRO A 5 -1.33 0.61 20.61
C PRO A 5 0.07 1.06 20.18
N SER A 6 0.65 0.36 19.21
CA SER A 6 1.89 0.79 18.58
C SER A 6 1.66 2.07 17.79
N ILE A 7 2.73 2.84 17.53
CA ILE A 7 2.66 4.04 16.67
C ILE A 7 2.06 3.68 15.32
N PHE A 8 2.47 2.54 14.75
CA PHE A 8 1.89 2.04 13.51
C PHE A 8 0.39 1.75 13.62
N GLY A 9 -0.04 1.14 14.73
CA GLY A 9 -1.46 0.90 15.01
C GLY A 9 -2.28 2.20 15.09
N GLN A 10 -1.74 3.24 15.73
CA GLN A 10 -2.37 4.56 15.80
C GLN A 10 -2.46 5.22 14.41
N LEU A 11 -1.42 5.09 13.57
CA LEU A 11 -1.42 5.66 12.22
C LEU A 11 -2.53 5.07 11.34
N ILE A 12 -2.79 3.76 11.46
CA ILE A 12 -3.81 3.08 10.67
C ILE A 12 -5.20 3.05 11.33
N GLU A 13 -5.35 3.61 12.54
CA GLU A 13 -6.61 3.60 13.29
C GLU A 13 -7.74 4.32 12.55
N SER A 14 -7.40 5.31 11.72
CA SER A 14 -8.35 6.03 10.87
C SER A 14 -8.96 5.18 9.74
N LEU A 15 -8.41 4.00 9.46
CA LEU A 15 -8.94 3.09 8.45
C LEU A 15 -10.12 2.33 9.02
N ASP A 16 -11.34 2.74 8.66
CA ASP A 16 -12.54 2.00 9.00
C ASP A 16 -12.56 0.64 8.28
N ARG A 17 -12.41 -0.43 9.06
CA ARG A 17 -12.40 -1.81 8.57
C ARG A 17 -13.68 -2.22 7.85
N ARG A 18 -14.84 -1.71 8.27
CA ARG A 18 -16.13 -2.04 7.66
C ARG A 18 -16.25 -1.38 6.29
N GLN A 19 -15.87 -0.10 6.21
CA GLN A 19 -15.84 0.61 4.93
C GLN A 19 -14.84 -0.03 3.96
N PHE A 20 -13.66 -0.41 4.47
CA PHE A 20 -12.67 -1.15 3.67
C PHE A 20 -13.21 -2.50 3.20
N GLN A 21 -13.84 -3.29 4.08
CA GLN A 21 -14.43 -4.57 3.69
C GLN A 21 -15.50 -4.40 2.61
N ALA A 22 -16.36 -3.38 2.72
CA ALA A 22 -17.35 -3.09 1.68
C ALA A 22 -16.70 -2.78 0.31
N ILE A 23 -15.53 -2.13 0.29
CA ILE A 23 -14.75 -1.93 -0.95
C ILE A 23 -14.23 -3.29 -1.44
N VAL A 24 -13.61 -4.09 -0.57
CA VAL A 24 -13.10 -5.42 -0.93
C VAL A 24 -14.18 -6.29 -1.58
N ASP A 25 -15.38 -6.30 -1.00
CA ASP A 25 -16.51 -7.09 -1.50
C ASP A 25 -16.96 -6.63 -2.90
N ARG A 26 -16.95 -5.31 -3.18
CA ARG A 26 -17.27 -4.77 -4.52
C ARG A 26 -16.28 -5.18 -5.60
N HIS A 27 -15.02 -5.38 -5.24
CA HIS A 27 -13.95 -5.79 -6.15
C HIS A 27 -13.69 -7.29 -6.14
N ASP A 28 -14.48 -8.07 -5.40
CA ASP A 28 -14.27 -9.51 -5.17
C ASP A 28 -12.84 -9.82 -4.71
N GLY A 29 -12.29 -8.93 -3.87
CA GLY A 29 -10.86 -8.85 -3.58
C GLY A 29 -10.30 -10.03 -2.78
N ASP A 30 -11.15 -10.71 -2.03
CA ASP A 30 -10.80 -11.86 -1.19
C ASP A 30 -11.26 -13.20 -1.76
N ALA A 31 -11.72 -13.21 -3.02
CA ALA A 31 -12.11 -14.43 -3.71
C ALA A 31 -10.96 -15.44 -3.67
N TYR A 32 -11.29 -16.67 -3.27
CA TYR A 32 -10.36 -17.80 -3.18
C TYR A 32 -9.20 -17.67 -2.16
N ASP A 33 -9.07 -16.54 -1.47
CA ASP A 33 -8.04 -16.36 -0.44
C ASP A 33 -8.49 -16.95 0.91
N LYS A 34 -7.66 -17.80 1.52
CA LYS A 34 -8.01 -18.50 2.77
C LYS A 34 -7.43 -17.85 4.02
N CYS A 35 -6.19 -17.35 3.94
CA CYS A 35 -5.45 -16.92 5.14
C CYS A 35 -4.89 -15.49 5.07
N PHE A 36 -4.60 -14.96 3.87
CA PHE A 36 -4.05 -13.61 3.69
C PHE A 36 -5.08 -12.78 2.93
N LYS A 37 -5.84 -11.97 3.66
CA LYS A 37 -6.96 -11.20 3.14
C LYS A 37 -6.52 -9.81 2.69
N SER A 38 -7.42 -9.06 2.07
CA SER A 38 -7.15 -7.70 1.59
C SER A 38 -6.72 -6.77 2.72
N TRP A 39 -7.21 -7.01 3.93
CA TRP A 39 -6.78 -6.26 5.11
C TRP A 39 -5.31 -6.50 5.44
N ASP A 40 -4.88 -7.77 5.52
CA ASP A 40 -3.47 -8.11 5.74
C ASP A 40 -2.59 -7.49 4.65
N HIS A 41 -3.05 -7.51 3.40
CA HIS A 41 -2.32 -6.96 2.27
C HIS A 41 -2.17 -5.44 2.36
N LEU A 42 -3.27 -4.71 2.62
CA LEU A 42 -3.23 -3.26 2.82
C LEU A 42 -2.25 -2.87 3.93
N VAL A 43 -2.37 -3.51 5.09
CA VAL A 43 -1.54 -3.19 6.26
C VAL A 43 -0.07 -3.51 5.98
N ALA A 44 0.23 -4.63 5.32
CA ALA A 44 1.59 -4.97 4.92
C ALA A 44 2.19 -3.94 3.95
N LEU A 45 1.40 -3.43 2.98
CA LEU A 45 1.85 -2.39 2.04
C LEU A 45 2.12 -1.05 2.74
N ILE A 46 1.25 -0.64 3.67
CA ILE A 46 1.47 0.59 4.46
C ILE A 46 2.73 0.45 5.34
N TYR A 47 2.90 -0.70 5.99
CA TYR A 47 4.11 -0.99 6.76
C TYR A 47 5.37 -0.94 5.89
N ALA A 48 5.31 -1.52 4.68
CA ALA A 48 6.42 -1.49 3.74
C ALA A 48 6.82 -0.06 3.37
N GLN A 49 5.83 0.81 3.12
CA GLN A 49 6.07 2.20 2.75
C GLN A 49 6.69 2.99 3.91
N PHE A 50 6.15 2.88 5.13
CA PHE A 50 6.69 3.59 6.29
C PHE A 50 8.03 3.03 6.77
N GLY A 51 8.25 1.72 6.63
CA GLY A 51 9.51 1.07 6.94
C GLY A 51 10.57 1.17 5.84
N ALA A 52 10.26 1.84 4.72
CA ALA A 52 11.12 1.92 3.53
C ALA A 52 11.66 0.54 3.08
N ALA A 53 10.81 -0.49 3.15
CA ALA A 53 11.21 -1.86 2.88
C ALA A 53 11.52 -2.06 1.39
N GLY A 54 12.81 -2.16 1.05
CA GLY A 54 13.27 -2.29 -0.34
C GLY A 54 13.11 -3.67 -0.99
N SER A 55 12.58 -4.67 -0.27
CA SER A 55 12.30 -6.00 -0.83
C SER A 55 11.25 -6.76 -0.04
N LEU A 56 10.61 -7.76 -0.67
CA LEU A 56 9.65 -8.65 0.01
C LEU A 56 10.27 -9.39 1.19
N ARG A 57 11.57 -9.73 1.11
CA ARG A 57 12.30 -10.40 2.20
C ARG A 57 12.54 -9.48 3.38
N ALA A 58 12.95 -8.24 3.11
CA ALA A 58 13.14 -7.23 4.15
C ALA A 58 11.80 -6.94 4.86
N LEU A 59 10.72 -6.83 4.08
CA LEU A 59 9.37 -6.63 4.59
C LEU A 59 8.90 -7.79 5.49
N GLU A 60 9.02 -9.03 5.02
CA GLU A 60 8.69 -10.22 5.79
C GLU A 60 9.47 -10.29 7.11
N ALA A 61 10.77 -10.05 7.07
CA ALA A 61 11.62 -10.09 8.26
C ALA A 61 11.23 -9.00 9.28
N GLY A 62 11.07 -7.76 8.85
CA GLY A 62 10.68 -6.64 9.71
C GLY A 62 9.28 -6.81 10.31
N TRP A 63 8.32 -7.25 9.49
CA TRP A 63 6.95 -7.53 9.94
C TRP A 63 6.92 -8.64 10.99
N ASN A 64 7.56 -9.78 10.72
CA ASN A 64 7.53 -10.94 11.59
C ASN A 64 8.37 -10.78 12.87
N ALA A 65 9.35 -9.88 12.89
CA ALA A 65 10.06 -9.49 14.10
C ALA A 65 9.17 -8.76 15.13
N ASN A 66 8.03 -8.22 14.67
CA ASN A 66 7.07 -7.47 15.49
C ASN A 66 5.75 -8.22 15.71
N ALA A 67 5.80 -9.56 15.75
CA ALA A 67 4.62 -10.43 15.83
C ALA A 67 3.68 -10.16 17.02
N GLN A 68 4.21 -9.61 18.11
CA GLN A 68 3.44 -9.22 19.29
C GLN A 68 2.33 -8.19 19.00
N HIS A 69 2.43 -7.43 17.91
CA HIS A 69 1.43 -6.41 17.55
C HIS A 69 0.37 -6.91 16.56
N HIS A 70 0.61 -8.05 15.90
CA HIS A 70 -0.21 -8.50 14.76
C HIS A 70 -1.68 -8.71 15.13
N TYR A 71 -1.96 -9.29 16.29
CA TYR A 71 -3.32 -9.50 16.79
C TYR A 71 -4.13 -8.20 16.86
N HIS A 72 -3.53 -7.13 17.40
CA HIS A 72 -4.19 -5.84 17.53
C HIS A 72 -4.31 -5.09 16.19
N LEU A 73 -3.46 -5.43 15.23
CA LEU A 73 -3.58 -4.99 13.84
C LEU A 73 -4.57 -5.87 13.05
N GLY A 74 -5.18 -6.89 13.66
CA GLY A 74 -6.05 -7.85 13.00
C GLY A 74 -5.39 -8.51 11.80
N CYS A 75 -4.09 -8.80 11.91
CA CYS A 75 -3.27 -9.40 10.87
C CYS A 75 -2.53 -10.63 11.41
N GLY A 76 -1.96 -11.42 10.50
CA GLY A 76 -1.11 -12.57 10.83
C GLY A 76 0.38 -12.38 10.51
N ARG A 77 1.14 -13.47 10.66
CA ARG A 77 2.53 -13.54 10.16
C ARG A 77 2.53 -13.44 8.64
N LEU A 78 3.54 -12.76 8.10
CA LEU A 78 3.72 -12.59 6.68
C LEU A 78 4.59 -13.71 6.11
N GLN A 79 4.24 -14.19 4.92
CA GLN A 79 5.06 -15.12 4.15
C GLN A 79 5.40 -14.47 2.81
N ARG A 80 6.68 -14.52 2.41
CA ARG A 80 7.16 -13.86 1.18
C ARG A 80 6.43 -14.32 -0.08
N SER A 81 6.20 -15.64 -0.24
CA SER A 81 5.51 -16.20 -1.41
C SER A 81 4.05 -15.73 -1.45
N THR A 82 3.35 -15.82 -0.31
CA THR A 82 1.96 -15.38 -0.18
C THR A 82 1.81 -13.89 -0.50
N LEU A 83 2.72 -13.05 -0.02
CA LEU A 83 2.72 -11.63 -0.35
C LEU A 83 3.01 -11.37 -1.83
N SER A 84 3.97 -12.11 -2.42
CA SER A 84 4.25 -12.03 -3.85
C SER A 84 3.02 -12.38 -4.69
N ASP A 85 2.29 -13.43 -4.33
CA ASP A 85 1.10 -13.86 -5.05
C ASP A 85 -0.07 -12.89 -4.84
N ALA A 86 -0.22 -12.33 -3.64
CA ALA A 86 -1.22 -11.30 -3.36
C ALA A 86 -0.95 -10.03 -4.17
N ASN A 87 0.30 -9.56 -4.26
CA ASN A 87 0.69 -8.43 -5.11
C ASN A 87 0.34 -8.66 -6.58
N ARG A 88 0.41 -9.89 -7.07
CA ARG A 88 0.07 -10.22 -8.46
C ARG A 88 -1.45 -10.26 -8.69
N ARG A 89 -2.21 -10.81 -7.74
CA ARG A 89 -3.62 -11.14 -7.94
C ARG A 89 -4.59 -10.06 -7.49
N ARG A 90 -4.27 -9.31 -6.43
CA ARG A 90 -5.25 -8.45 -5.77
C ARG A 90 -5.57 -7.23 -6.64
N PRO A 91 -6.86 -6.95 -6.93
CA PRO A 91 -7.24 -5.81 -7.75
C PRO A 91 -6.73 -4.49 -7.15
N ALA A 92 -5.97 -3.73 -7.94
CA ALA A 92 -5.47 -2.42 -7.50
C ALA A 92 -6.62 -1.42 -7.19
N GLY A 93 -7.80 -1.65 -7.77
CA GLY A 93 -9.01 -0.86 -7.54
C GLY A 93 -9.42 -0.78 -6.06
N ILE A 94 -9.16 -1.82 -5.28
CA ILE A 94 -9.43 -1.83 -3.83
C ILE A 94 -8.66 -0.71 -3.14
N PHE A 95 -7.36 -0.61 -3.43
CA PHE A 95 -6.47 0.38 -2.81
C PHE A 95 -6.76 1.79 -3.34
N ALA A 96 -7.05 1.92 -4.64
CA ALA A 96 -7.41 3.19 -5.24
C ALA A 96 -8.72 3.76 -4.67
N GLU A 97 -9.75 2.93 -4.50
CA GLU A 97 -11.02 3.34 -3.92
C GLU A 97 -10.91 3.62 -2.42
N THR A 98 -10.09 2.84 -1.70
CA THR A 98 -9.77 3.12 -0.28
C THR A 98 -9.11 4.49 -0.14
N PHE A 99 -8.14 4.81 -1.01
CA PHE A 99 -7.52 6.12 -1.03
C PHE A 99 -8.54 7.23 -1.35
N ALA A 100 -9.39 7.04 -2.36
CA ALA A 100 -10.40 8.02 -2.73
C ALA A 100 -11.39 8.31 -1.59
N LEU A 101 -11.80 7.27 -0.86
CA LEU A 101 -12.64 7.39 0.32
C LEU A 101 -11.97 8.24 1.41
N LEU A 102 -10.73 7.93 1.79
CA LEU A 102 -9.99 8.71 2.78
C LEU A 102 -9.76 10.15 2.32
N ALA A 103 -9.39 10.34 1.05
CA ALA A 103 -9.17 11.67 0.48
C ALA A 103 -10.45 12.52 0.50
N SER A 104 -11.63 11.90 0.35
CA SER A 104 -12.92 12.60 0.42
C SER A 104 -13.22 13.17 1.80
N GLN A 105 -12.67 12.57 2.86
CA GLN A 105 -12.84 13.01 4.26
C GLN A 105 -11.93 14.20 4.60
N LEU A 106 -10.96 14.53 3.73
CA LEU A 106 -10.03 15.64 3.95
C LEU A 106 -10.69 17.00 3.66
N GLY A 107 -10.32 18.01 4.47
CA GLY A 107 -10.69 19.40 4.24
C GLY A 107 -10.23 19.90 2.86
N ARG A 108 -10.91 20.92 2.31
CA ARG A 108 -10.65 21.43 0.94
C ARG A 108 -9.17 21.81 0.72
N LYS A 109 -8.53 22.44 1.71
CA LYS A 109 -7.11 22.82 1.65
C LYS A 109 -6.21 21.59 1.49
N MET A 110 -6.38 20.61 2.39
CA MET A 110 -5.61 19.37 2.39
C MET A 110 -5.81 18.56 1.10
N ARG A 111 -7.03 18.54 0.53
CA ARG A 111 -7.28 17.90 -0.77
C ARG A 111 -6.48 18.53 -1.91
N ARG A 112 -6.37 19.87 -1.94
CA ARG A 112 -5.58 20.58 -2.98
C ARG A 112 -4.09 20.25 -2.84
N GLU A 113 -3.57 20.30 -1.62
CA GLU A 113 -2.17 19.96 -1.32
C GLU A 113 -1.88 18.49 -1.66
N GLY A 114 -2.77 17.56 -1.27
CA GLY A 114 -2.67 16.15 -1.62
C GLY A 114 -2.72 15.89 -3.12
N THR A 115 -3.57 16.60 -3.86
CA THR A 115 -3.60 16.50 -5.34
C THR A 115 -2.29 16.96 -5.97
N ALA A 116 -1.69 18.04 -5.45
CA ALA A 116 -0.38 18.49 -5.90
C ALA A 116 0.70 17.45 -5.58
N MET A 117 0.66 16.85 -4.38
CA MET A 117 1.59 15.79 -3.97
C MET A 117 1.49 14.54 -4.85
N LEU A 118 0.28 14.07 -5.15
CA LEU A 118 0.07 12.93 -6.06
C LEU A 118 0.71 13.18 -7.43
N ARG A 119 0.52 14.38 -8.00
CA ARG A 119 1.15 14.77 -9.28
C ARG A 119 2.68 14.77 -9.22
N LEU A 120 3.27 15.06 -8.06
CA LEU A 120 4.72 15.00 -7.86
C LEU A 120 5.22 13.55 -7.83
N ILE A 121 4.50 12.65 -7.16
CA ILE A 121 4.82 11.21 -7.11
C ILE A 121 4.76 10.60 -8.51
N ASP A 122 3.69 10.88 -9.25
CA ASP A 122 3.46 10.40 -10.62
C ASP A 122 4.44 11.02 -11.63
N SER A 123 5.09 12.13 -11.25
CA SER A 123 6.15 12.73 -12.08
C SER A 123 7.47 11.95 -12.06
N THR A 124 7.53 10.80 -11.37
CA THR A 124 8.71 9.93 -11.36
C THR A 124 8.91 9.32 -12.74
N PRO A 125 9.97 9.69 -13.47
CA PRO A 125 10.16 9.18 -14.82
C PRO A 125 10.78 7.78 -14.74
N ILE A 126 10.20 6.82 -15.46
CA ILE A 126 10.70 5.45 -15.53
C ILE A 126 11.90 5.44 -16.48
N PRO A 127 13.13 5.13 -16.01
CA PRO A 127 14.28 5.08 -16.88
C PRO A 127 14.16 3.88 -17.83
N LEU A 128 14.07 4.13 -19.13
CA LEU A 128 13.93 3.09 -20.16
C LEU A 128 15.27 2.74 -20.82
N GLY A 129 16.36 3.42 -20.43
CA GLY A 129 17.70 3.18 -20.94
C GLY A 129 17.86 3.51 -22.44
N LYS A 130 18.99 3.09 -23.04
CA LYS A 130 19.26 3.29 -24.48
C LYS A 130 18.55 2.26 -25.39
N LEU A 131 17.93 1.23 -24.82
CA LEU A 131 17.25 0.17 -25.58
C LEU A 131 15.92 0.62 -26.18
N CYS A 132 15.35 1.73 -25.68
CA CYS A 132 14.10 2.29 -26.18
C CYS A 132 14.38 3.57 -26.97
N ASP A 133 14.62 3.45 -28.27
CA ASP A 133 15.02 4.58 -29.13
C ASP A 133 13.98 5.72 -29.20
N TRP A 134 12.71 5.39 -29.01
CA TRP A 134 11.60 6.34 -28.97
C TRP A 134 11.55 7.17 -27.68
N ALA A 135 12.25 6.77 -26.61
CA ALA A 135 12.24 7.50 -25.35
C ALA A 135 13.06 8.79 -25.47
N LYS A 136 12.43 9.94 -25.25
CA LYS A 136 13.10 11.26 -25.29
C LYS A 136 13.84 11.52 -23.98
N SER A 137 15.01 12.17 -24.08
CA SER A 137 15.75 12.65 -22.91
C SER A 137 15.13 13.94 -22.40
N ASN A 138 14.99 14.08 -21.08
CA ASN A 138 14.56 15.33 -20.43
C ASN A 138 15.73 16.12 -19.80
N GLY A 139 16.98 15.77 -20.14
CA GLY A 139 18.19 16.38 -19.59
C GLY A 139 18.72 15.71 -18.32
N ARG A 140 17.89 14.95 -17.59
CA ARG A 140 18.31 14.17 -16.41
C ARG A 140 18.25 12.66 -16.66
N ILE A 141 17.18 12.17 -17.28
CA ILE A 141 17.04 10.77 -17.69
C ILE A 141 16.40 10.63 -19.08
N ARG A 142 16.58 9.45 -19.68
CA ARG A 142 15.89 9.03 -20.90
C ARG A 142 14.86 7.97 -20.53
N GLY A 143 13.58 8.30 -20.64
CA GLY A 143 12.55 7.49 -20.02
C GLY A 143 11.14 7.92 -20.38
N MET A 144 10.17 7.22 -19.81
CA MET A 144 8.75 7.53 -19.95
C MET A 144 8.27 8.23 -18.68
N LYS A 145 7.48 9.28 -18.87
CA LYS A 145 6.67 9.85 -17.80
C LYS A 145 5.30 9.20 -17.92
N VAL A 146 4.89 8.50 -16.87
CA VAL A 146 3.53 7.97 -16.77
C VAL A 146 2.62 9.09 -16.26
#